data_AF-A0A1I1TE92-F1
#
_entry.id   AF-A0A1I1TE92-F1
#
_cell.length_a   1.000
_cell.length_b   1.000
_cell.length_c   1.000
_cell.angle_alpha   90.00
_cell.angle_beta   90.00
_cell.angle_gamma   90.00
#
_symmetry.space_group_name_H-M   'P 1'
#
loop_
_entity.id
_entity.type
_entity.pdbx_description
1 polymer ?
#
loop_
_entity_poly.entity_id
_entity_poly.type
_entity_poly.pdbx_seq_one_letter_code
_entity_poly.pdbx_strand_id
1 'polypeptide(L)'
;MTESNVTRTHSSSCDLAGTVPHGFVTVSIQTYYSIQHVQAAALFTRNIRSLESNLKGAPWSEEDRVAGLAYVAAALFSAVAFLEALASELYADAMVPHAGHLKHLSAGAIAAVAAAAENKQLQRSPITAKFDALLLAAGRDRLDKGATICQDVELVIDLRNELTHYKAAFFDMGTTGMNRMGAFVDGKLKRAISRKFLPRDDSTSQANSWMGAGCCQWATKAVVAYAEAVSSALGMRPLHDHVRKALSLEENSGDVSGDLSSLTLDK
;
A
#
# COMPACT_ATOMS: atom_id res chain seq x y z
N MET A 1 -28.61 -16.09 55.18
CA MET A 1 -27.82 -17.30 55.40
C MET A 1 -26.36 -16.89 55.46
N THR A 2 -25.80 -16.96 56.67
CA THR A 2 -24.39 -17.14 57.07
C THR A 2 -23.29 -16.29 56.43
N GLU A 3 -22.72 -15.45 57.31
CA GLU A 3 -21.36 -14.91 57.30
C GLU A 3 -20.28 -15.99 57.07
N SER A 4 -19.13 -15.60 56.48
CA SER A 4 -17.84 -15.96 57.07
C SER A 4 -16.77 -14.88 56.81
N ASN A 5 -16.29 -14.35 57.93
CA ASN A 5 -15.00 -13.70 58.12
C ASN A 5 -13.87 -14.71 57.86
N VAL A 6 -12.73 -14.27 57.30
CA VAL A 6 -11.41 -14.68 57.83
C VAL A 6 -10.41 -13.52 57.72
N THR A 7 -9.85 -13.19 58.88
CA THR A 7 -8.87 -12.15 59.17
C THR A 7 -7.43 -12.66 58.97
N ARG A 8 -6.54 -11.75 58.57
CA ARG A 8 -5.06 -11.66 58.75
C ARG A 8 -4.28 -12.92 59.17
N THR A 9 -3.16 -13.12 58.45
CA THR A 9 -1.91 -13.60 59.04
C THR A 9 -0.74 -12.66 58.70
N HIS A 10 0.00 -12.28 59.75
CA HIS A 10 1.32 -11.69 59.70
C HIS A 10 2.35 -12.75 59.23
N SER A 11 3.33 -12.34 58.44
CA SER A 11 4.59 -13.05 58.19
C SER A 11 5.61 -12.00 57.78
N SER A 12 6.38 -11.48 58.75
CA SER A 12 7.76 -11.87 59.05
C SER A 12 8.78 -11.41 58.01
N SER A 13 9.49 -10.35 58.39
CA SER A 13 10.72 -9.86 57.78
C SER A 13 11.78 -10.97 57.80
N CYS A 14 12.28 -11.33 56.62
CA CYS A 14 13.50 -12.12 56.47
C CYS A 14 14.35 -11.44 55.39
N ASP A 15 15.22 -10.54 55.85
CA ASP A 15 16.35 -10.04 55.07
C ASP A 15 17.34 -11.19 54.85
N LEU A 16 17.38 -11.75 53.65
CA LEU A 16 18.53 -12.52 53.16
C LEU A 16 18.71 -12.33 51.65
N ALA A 17 19.95 -11.98 51.29
CA ALA A 17 20.60 -12.08 49.99
C ALA A 17 20.24 -11.03 48.93
N GLY A 18 21.19 -10.10 48.73
CA GLY A 18 21.22 -9.16 47.61
C GLY A 18 21.04 -9.85 46.27
N THR A 19 19.87 -9.67 45.69
CA THR A 19 19.58 -9.99 44.31
C THR A 19 20.10 -8.84 43.47
N VAL A 20 21.25 -9.04 42.82
CA VAL A 20 21.72 -8.12 41.78
C VAL A 20 20.63 -8.14 40.69
N PRO A 21 19.95 -7.02 40.37
CA PRO A 21 18.91 -7.02 39.35
C PRO A 21 19.55 -7.45 38.04
N HIS A 22 19.26 -8.67 37.61
CA HIS A 22 19.64 -9.13 36.28
C HIS A 22 18.76 -8.35 35.31
N GLY A 23 19.28 -7.26 34.79
CA GLY A 23 18.60 -6.46 33.79
C GLY A 23 18.31 -7.33 32.58
N PHE A 24 17.04 -7.63 32.34
CA PHE A 24 16.62 -8.29 31.11
C PHE A 24 16.74 -7.28 29.97
N VAL A 25 17.57 -7.59 28.98
CA VAL A 25 17.60 -6.82 27.73
C VAL A 25 16.50 -7.36 26.84
N THR A 26 15.46 -6.57 26.62
CA THR A 26 14.41 -6.89 25.64
C THR A 26 14.77 -6.27 24.29
N VAL A 27 14.90 -7.10 23.26
CA VAL A 27 15.04 -6.65 21.87
C VAL A 27 13.68 -6.76 21.20
N SER A 28 13.15 -5.65 20.71
CA SER A 28 11.95 -5.62 19.85
C SER A 28 12.35 -5.28 18.41
N ILE A 29 11.74 -5.97 17.44
CA ILE A 29 11.92 -5.72 16.01
C ILE A 29 10.58 -5.29 15.44
N GLN A 30 10.55 -4.15 14.75
CA GLN A 30 9.38 -3.67 14.02
C GLN A 30 9.66 -3.74 12.52
N THR A 31 8.79 -4.44 11.79
CA THR A 31 8.88 -4.58 10.33
C THR A 31 7.95 -3.58 9.65
N TYR A 32 8.47 -2.84 8.68
CA TYR A 32 7.70 -1.91 7.85
C TYR A 32 7.45 -2.59 6.50
N TYR A 33 6.23 -3.07 6.28
CA TYR A 33 5.79 -3.82 5.09
C TYR A 33 5.36 -2.92 3.92
N SER A 34 5.10 -1.63 4.21
CA SER A 34 4.74 -0.63 3.20
C SER A 34 5.80 -0.54 2.10
N ILE A 35 7.09 -0.61 2.46
CA ILE A 35 8.23 -0.56 1.54
C ILE A 35 8.17 -1.71 0.53
N GLN A 36 7.92 -2.94 0.98
CA GLN A 36 7.84 -4.13 0.14
C GLN A 36 6.65 -4.02 -0.80
N HIS A 37 5.51 -3.51 -0.33
CA HIS A 37 4.33 -3.30 -1.17
C HIS A 37 4.57 -2.28 -2.29
N VAL A 38 5.20 -1.13 -2.00
CA VAL A 38 5.47 -0.14 -3.05
C VAL A 38 6.53 -0.62 -4.04
N GLN A 39 7.53 -1.39 -3.58
CA GLN A 39 8.50 -2.04 -4.45
C GLN A 39 7.85 -3.11 -5.34
N ALA A 40 6.92 -3.90 -4.80
CA ALA A 40 6.16 -4.88 -5.56
C ALA A 40 5.29 -4.19 -6.63
N ALA A 41 4.62 -3.10 -6.28
CA ALA A 41 3.84 -2.30 -7.25
C ALA A 41 4.71 -1.82 -8.41
N ALA A 42 5.90 -1.28 -8.12
CA ALA A 42 6.86 -0.85 -9.13
C ALA A 42 7.37 -2.03 -9.98
N LEU A 43 7.69 -3.17 -9.36
CA LEU A 43 8.16 -4.37 -10.07
C LEU A 43 7.10 -4.88 -11.06
N PHE A 44 5.87 -5.09 -10.62
CA PHE A 44 4.81 -5.57 -11.50
C PHE A 44 4.48 -4.58 -12.61
N THR A 45 4.59 -3.27 -12.34
CA THR A 45 4.47 -2.22 -13.37
C THR A 45 5.54 -2.34 -14.45
N ARG A 46 6.79 -2.64 -14.08
CA ARG A 46 7.87 -2.88 -15.05
C ARG A 46 7.62 -4.16 -15.86
N ASN A 47 7.16 -5.23 -15.21
CA ASN A 47 6.89 -6.50 -15.90
C ASN A 47 5.80 -6.35 -16.97
N ILE A 48 4.68 -5.69 -16.68
CA ILE A 48 3.65 -5.45 -17.71
C ILE A 48 4.17 -4.54 -18.83
N ARG A 49 5.00 -3.53 -18.52
CA ARG A 49 5.60 -2.68 -19.54
C ARG A 49 6.54 -3.46 -20.47
N SER A 50 7.37 -4.32 -19.89
CA SER A 50 8.29 -5.16 -20.65
C SER A 50 7.50 -6.11 -21.56
N LEU A 51 6.45 -6.74 -21.02
CA LEU A 51 5.54 -7.58 -21.80
C LEU A 51 4.89 -6.81 -22.97
N GLU A 52 4.31 -5.64 -22.71
CA GLU A 52 3.71 -4.78 -23.74
C GLU A 52 4.74 -4.34 -24.79
N SER A 53 5.98 -4.07 -24.39
CA SER A 53 7.04 -3.63 -25.29
C SER A 53 7.55 -4.75 -26.18
N ASN A 54 7.69 -5.97 -25.64
CA ASN A 54 8.11 -7.16 -26.38
C ASN A 54 7.05 -7.62 -27.40
N LEU A 55 5.78 -7.32 -27.14
CA LEU A 55 4.66 -7.69 -28.01
C LEU A 55 4.20 -6.58 -28.96
N LYS A 56 4.95 -5.48 -29.08
CA LYS A 56 4.58 -4.37 -29.98
C LYS A 56 4.41 -4.85 -31.42
N GLY A 57 3.17 -4.79 -31.92
CA GLY A 57 2.81 -5.20 -33.27
C GLY A 57 2.57 -6.71 -33.45
N ALA A 58 2.74 -7.51 -32.40
CA ALA A 58 2.45 -8.94 -32.39
C ALA A 58 1.09 -9.23 -31.72
N PRO A 59 0.36 -10.27 -32.16
CA PRO A 59 -0.84 -10.72 -31.45
C PRO A 59 -0.45 -11.31 -30.09
N TRP A 60 -1.20 -10.96 -29.05
CA TRP A 60 -1.01 -11.52 -27.72
C TRP A 60 -1.50 -12.96 -27.67
N SER A 61 -0.67 -13.87 -27.17
CA SER A 61 -1.11 -15.22 -26.83
C SER A 61 -2.04 -15.21 -25.62
N GLU A 62 -2.70 -16.34 -25.35
CA GLU A 62 -3.53 -16.45 -24.15
C GLU A 62 -2.70 -16.38 -22.86
N GLU A 63 -1.49 -16.95 -22.88
CA GLU A 63 -0.55 -16.86 -21.76
C GLU A 63 -0.12 -15.41 -21.49
N ASP A 64 0.17 -14.64 -22.53
CA ASP A 64 0.51 -13.20 -22.40
C ASP A 64 -0.65 -12.41 -21.79
N ARG A 65 -1.89 -12.73 -22.18
CA ARG A 65 -3.08 -12.06 -21.62
C ARG A 65 -3.24 -12.36 -20.15
N VAL A 66 -3.11 -13.62 -19.75
CA VAL A 66 -3.19 -14.04 -18.35
C VAL A 66 -2.06 -13.39 -17.54
N ALA A 67 -0.82 -13.44 -18.03
CA ALA A 67 0.32 -12.81 -17.38
C ALA A 67 0.14 -11.29 -17.24
N GLY A 68 -0.31 -10.63 -18.30
CA GLY A 68 -0.54 -9.18 -18.28
C GLY A 68 -1.61 -8.77 -17.28
N LEU A 69 -2.74 -9.47 -17.24
CA LEU A 69 -3.79 -9.24 -16.25
C LEU A 69 -3.30 -9.49 -14.81
N ALA A 70 -2.50 -10.54 -14.61
CA ALA A 70 -1.91 -10.87 -13.31
C ALA A 70 -0.96 -9.75 -12.84
N TYR A 71 -0.08 -9.24 -13.71
CA TYR A 71 0.80 -8.12 -13.38
C TYR A 71 0.02 -6.85 -13.07
N VAL A 72 -1.02 -6.52 -13.84
CA VAL A 72 -1.84 -5.33 -13.59
C VAL A 72 -2.55 -5.42 -12.25
N ALA A 73 -3.21 -6.54 -11.97
CA ALA A 73 -3.90 -6.76 -10.70
C ALA A 73 -2.92 -6.70 -9.52
N ALA A 74 -1.79 -7.39 -9.63
CA ALA A 74 -0.77 -7.41 -8.58
C ALA A 74 -0.17 -6.02 -8.32
N ALA A 75 0.05 -5.21 -9.37
CA ALA A 75 0.52 -3.84 -9.22
C ALA A 75 -0.50 -2.96 -8.47
N LEU A 76 -1.77 -3.00 -8.86
CA LEU A 76 -2.85 -2.21 -8.23
C LEU A 76 -3.08 -2.63 -6.78
N PHE A 77 -3.10 -3.93 -6.50
CA PHE A 77 -3.27 -4.46 -5.15
C PHE A 77 -2.10 -4.05 -4.25
N SER A 78 -0.87 -4.18 -4.75
CA SER A 78 0.33 -3.79 -4.00
C SER A 78 0.38 -2.27 -3.76
N ALA A 79 -0.06 -1.46 -4.73
CA ALA A 79 -0.11 0.00 -4.57
C ALA A 79 -1.06 0.45 -3.45
N VAL A 80 -2.23 -0.18 -3.32
CA VAL A 80 -3.18 0.14 -2.24
C VAL A 80 -2.75 -0.46 -0.90
N ALA A 81 -2.22 -1.69 -0.91
CA ALA A 81 -1.66 -2.33 0.27
C ALA A 81 -0.49 -1.52 0.88
N PHE A 82 0.30 -0.85 0.04
CA PHE A 82 1.32 0.11 0.48
C PHE A 82 0.74 1.19 1.39
N LEU A 83 -0.37 1.83 1.00
CA LEU A 83 -1.00 2.88 1.80
C LEU A 83 -1.64 2.35 3.08
N GLU A 84 -2.27 1.17 3.01
CA GLU A 84 -2.84 0.49 4.18
C GLU A 84 -1.77 0.16 5.23
N ALA A 85 -0.65 -0.41 4.77
CA ALA A 85 0.50 -0.72 5.61
C ALA A 85 1.14 0.55 6.17
N LEU A 86 1.36 1.58 5.33
CA LEU A 86 1.96 2.84 5.76
C LEU A 86 1.13 3.52 6.85
N ALA A 87 -0.20 3.59 6.70
CA ALA A 87 -1.06 4.14 7.74
C ALA A 87 -0.90 3.36 9.05
N SER A 88 -0.94 2.02 8.97
CA SER A 88 -0.82 1.14 10.13
C SER A 88 0.53 1.27 10.83
N GLU A 89 1.61 1.41 10.07
CA GLU A 89 2.96 1.62 10.58
C GLU A 89 3.10 2.96 11.31
N LEU A 90 2.53 4.04 10.79
CA LEU A 90 2.58 5.35 11.44
C LEU A 90 1.78 5.36 12.76
N TYR A 91 0.65 4.64 12.82
CA TYR A 91 -0.07 4.44 14.07
C TYR A 91 0.73 3.59 15.06
N ALA A 92 1.37 2.52 14.60
CA ALA A 92 2.21 1.67 15.45
C ALA A 92 3.43 2.43 16.00
N ASP A 93 4.04 3.29 15.18
CA ASP A 93 5.16 4.15 15.58
C ASP A 93 4.77 5.04 16.77
N ALA A 94 3.55 5.57 16.83
CA ALA A 94 3.10 6.37 17.96
C ALA A 94 2.95 5.57 19.28
N MET A 95 2.81 4.25 19.19
CA MET A 95 2.61 3.36 20.36
C MET A 95 3.92 2.83 20.96
N VAL A 96 5.04 2.94 20.25
CA VAL A 96 6.35 2.43 20.72
C VAL A 96 7.16 3.51 21.45
N PRO A 97 8.07 3.11 22.37
CA PRO A 97 9.02 4.04 22.96
C PRO A 97 9.78 4.82 21.88
N HIS A 98 9.94 6.13 22.07
CA HIS A 98 10.57 7.08 21.13
C HIS A 98 9.79 7.41 19.85
N ALA A 99 8.55 6.92 19.71
CA ALA A 99 7.63 7.31 18.64
C ALA A 99 8.11 7.00 17.20
N GLY A 100 9.10 6.14 17.00
CA GLY A 100 9.61 5.73 15.68
C GLY A 100 9.91 6.91 14.74
N HIS A 101 9.23 6.93 13.59
CA HIS A 101 9.36 7.99 12.59
C HIS A 101 8.61 9.28 12.95
N LEU A 102 7.78 9.27 14.00
CA LEU A 102 7.02 10.42 14.49
C LEU A 102 7.72 11.18 15.62
N LYS A 103 8.96 10.81 15.96
CA LYS A 103 9.74 11.37 17.08
C LYS A 103 9.95 12.89 17.08
N HIS A 104 9.77 13.55 15.95
CA HIS A 104 9.86 15.00 15.80
C HIS A 104 8.55 15.73 16.12
N LEU A 105 7.43 15.01 16.25
CA LEU A 105 6.17 15.57 16.70
C LEU A 105 6.22 15.87 18.21
N SER A 106 5.33 16.75 18.68
CA SER A 106 5.21 17.03 20.11
C SER A 106 4.70 15.80 20.86
N ALA A 107 5.05 15.67 22.15
CA ALA A 107 4.57 14.57 22.98
C ALA A 107 3.03 14.48 23.02
N GLY A 108 2.34 15.62 23.01
CA GLY A 108 0.88 15.66 22.94
C GLY A 108 0.33 15.14 21.61
N ALA A 109 0.96 15.48 20.49
CA ALA A 109 0.60 14.96 19.17
C ALA A 109 0.83 13.45 19.09
N ILE A 110 1.97 12.95 19.59
CA ILE A 110 2.26 11.50 19.63
C ILE A 110 1.19 10.77 20.47
N ALA A 111 0.86 11.29 21.65
CA ALA A 111 -0.16 10.70 22.51
C ALA A 111 -1.56 10.69 21.85
N ALA A 112 -1.91 11.75 21.13
CA ALA A 112 -3.18 11.80 20.38
C ALA A 112 -3.22 10.79 19.22
N VAL A 113 -2.10 10.61 18.49
CA VAL A 113 -1.99 9.59 17.44
C VAL A 113 -2.09 8.17 18.04
N ALA A 114 -1.42 7.92 19.17
CA ALA A 114 -1.51 6.64 19.88
C ALA A 114 -2.94 6.34 20.34
N ALA A 115 -3.65 7.33 20.90
CA ALA A 115 -5.06 7.17 21.26
C ALA A 115 -5.96 6.89 20.04
N ALA A 116 -5.68 7.54 18.90
CA ALA A 116 -6.38 7.25 17.65
C ALA A 116 -6.10 5.82 17.14
N ALA A 117 -4.89 5.29 17.34
CA ALA A 117 -4.52 3.92 16.96
C ALA A 117 -5.42 2.86 17.64
N GLU A 118 -5.79 3.09 18.90
CA GLU A 118 -6.66 2.20 19.69
C GLU A 118 -8.13 2.22 19.23
N ASN A 119 -8.53 3.21 18.43
CA ASN A 119 -9.89 3.33 17.93
C ASN A 119 -10.19 2.28 16.85
N LYS A 120 -10.85 1.17 17.26
CA LYS A 120 -11.26 0.08 16.35
C LYS A 120 -12.14 0.52 15.18
N GLN A 121 -12.92 1.59 15.33
CA GLN A 121 -13.74 2.11 14.24
C GLN A 121 -12.87 2.82 13.19
N LEU A 122 -11.85 3.56 13.64
CA LEU A 122 -10.87 4.18 12.75
C LEU A 122 -10.08 3.13 11.98
N GLN A 123 -9.71 2.01 12.62
CA GLN A 123 -9.02 0.91 11.95
C GLN A 123 -9.84 0.25 10.83
N ARG A 124 -11.17 0.38 10.86
CA ARG A 124 -12.09 -0.08 9.80
C ARG A 124 -12.48 1.01 8.80
N SER A 125 -12.03 2.24 9.00
CA SER A 125 -12.35 3.36 8.12
C SER A 125 -11.60 3.26 6.79
N PRO A 126 -12.09 3.97 5.74
CA PRO A 126 -11.36 4.08 4.48
C PRO A 126 -9.92 4.59 4.67
N ILE A 127 -9.02 4.17 3.78
CA ILE A 127 -7.58 4.48 3.88
C ILE A 127 -7.32 5.97 4.01
N THR A 128 -7.94 6.80 3.16
CA THR A 128 -7.76 8.25 3.20
C THR A 128 -8.29 8.87 4.51
N ALA A 129 -9.36 8.32 5.09
CA ALA A 129 -9.87 8.75 6.39
C ALA A 129 -8.91 8.41 7.53
N LYS A 130 -8.17 7.29 7.44
CA LYS A 130 -7.10 6.95 8.40
C LYS A 130 -5.98 7.99 8.38
N PHE A 131 -5.57 8.46 7.19
CA PHE A 131 -4.57 9.53 7.08
C PHE A 131 -5.11 10.89 7.52
N ASP A 132 -6.36 11.22 7.23
CA ASP A 132 -6.99 12.45 7.74
C ASP A 132 -7.00 12.48 9.27
N ALA A 133 -7.39 11.37 9.91
CA ALA A 133 -7.38 11.26 11.37
C ALA A 133 -5.97 11.33 11.95
N LEU A 134 -4.98 10.71 11.27
CA LEU A 134 -3.57 10.77 11.67
C LEU A 134 -3.06 12.22 11.67
N LEU A 135 -3.33 12.96 10.59
CA LEU A 135 -2.92 14.37 10.45
C LEU A 135 -3.59 15.23 11.52
N LEU A 136 -4.90 15.09 11.73
CA LEU A 136 -5.63 15.83 12.75
C LEU A 136 -5.11 15.54 14.16
N ALA A 137 -4.86 14.27 14.49
CA ALA A 137 -4.28 13.87 15.76
C ALA A 137 -2.86 14.44 15.95
N ALA A 138 -2.09 14.56 14.86
CA ALA A 138 -0.78 15.20 14.85
C ALA A 138 -0.83 16.75 14.90
N GLY A 139 -2.02 17.36 14.98
CA GLY A 139 -2.21 18.81 14.95
C GLY A 139 -1.92 19.42 13.58
N ARG A 140 -2.13 18.66 12.50
CA ARG A 140 -1.95 19.08 11.10
C ARG A 140 -3.30 19.16 10.40
N ASP A 141 -3.36 20.00 9.38
CA ASP A 141 -4.51 20.07 8.50
C ASP A 141 -4.63 18.81 7.63
N ARG A 142 -5.86 18.48 7.28
CA ARG A 142 -6.16 17.43 6.30
C ARG A 142 -5.63 17.85 4.93
N LEU A 143 -5.26 16.87 4.12
CA LEU A 143 -4.96 17.14 2.72
C LEU A 143 -6.25 17.62 2.02
N ASP A 144 -6.10 18.60 1.12
CA ASP A 144 -7.21 19.13 0.34
C ASP A 144 -7.79 18.03 -0.57
N LYS A 145 -9.05 17.64 -0.34
CA LYS A 145 -9.76 16.65 -1.16
C LYS A 145 -9.97 17.10 -2.60
N GLY A 146 -9.94 18.42 -2.86
CA GLY A 146 -9.97 18.99 -4.20
C GLY A 146 -8.66 18.83 -4.96
N ALA A 147 -7.55 18.56 -4.29
CA ALA A 147 -6.24 18.41 -4.93
C ALA A 147 -6.16 17.12 -5.76
N THR A 148 -5.46 17.20 -6.89
CA THR A 148 -5.29 16.08 -7.83
C THR A 148 -4.72 14.83 -7.16
N ILE A 149 -3.79 14.98 -6.21
CA ILE A 149 -3.16 13.85 -5.49
C ILE A 149 -4.21 13.08 -4.66
N CYS A 150 -5.15 13.78 -4.01
CA CYS A 150 -6.22 13.16 -3.25
C CYS A 150 -7.25 12.48 -4.16
N GLN A 151 -7.62 13.13 -5.27
CA GLN A 151 -8.57 12.54 -6.23
C GLN A 151 -7.98 11.31 -6.91
N ASP A 152 -6.70 11.35 -7.27
CA ASP A 152 -6.04 10.22 -7.93
C ASP A 152 -5.93 9.02 -6.99
N VAL A 153 -5.55 9.22 -5.72
CA VAL A 153 -5.47 8.10 -4.77
C VAL A 153 -6.84 7.48 -4.50
N GLU A 154 -7.91 8.29 -4.44
CA GLU A 154 -9.28 7.79 -4.28
C GLU A 154 -9.69 6.92 -5.48
N LEU A 155 -9.38 7.37 -6.70
CA LEU A 155 -9.63 6.57 -7.91
C LEU A 155 -8.83 5.26 -7.93
N VAL A 156 -7.59 5.25 -7.44
CA VAL A 156 -6.79 4.01 -7.33
C VAL A 156 -7.39 3.05 -6.32
N ILE A 157 -7.86 3.54 -5.17
CA ILE A 157 -8.52 2.74 -4.14
C ILE A 157 -9.84 2.16 -4.69
N ASP A 158 -10.64 2.97 -5.38
CA ASP A 158 -11.87 2.53 -6.02
C ASP A 158 -11.59 1.46 -7.08
N LEU A 159 -10.53 1.64 -7.87
CA LEU A 159 -10.11 0.67 -8.88
C LEU A 159 -9.71 -0.67 -8.26
N ARG A 160 -8.95 -0.67 -7.16
CA ARG A 160 -8.66 -1.89 -6.39
C ARG A 160 -9.94 -2.53 -5.89
N ASN A 161 -10.84 -1.75 -5.29
CA ASN A 161 -12.08 -2.26 -4.71
C ASN A 161 -12.96 -2.92 -5.77
N GLU A 162 -13.07 -2.34 -6.96
CA GLU A 162 -13.81 -2.94 -8.08
C GLU A 162 -13.19 -4.26 -8.56
N LEU A 163 -11.85 -4.36 -8.58
CA LEU A 163 -11.16 -5.61 -8.93
C LEU A 163 -11.30 -6.69 -7.84
N THR A 164 -11.23 -6.31 -6.57
CA THR A 164 -11.35 -7.26 -5.43
C THR A 164 -12.78 -7.71 -5.20
N HIS A 165 -13.74 -6.80 -5.31
CA HIS A 165 -15.17 -7.08 -5.09
C HIS A 165 -15.94 -7.17 -6.40
N TYR A 166 -15.26 -7.62 -7.46
CA TYR A 166 -15.83 -7.71 -8.79
C TYR A 166 -17.15 -8.49 -8.76
N LYS A 167 -18.24 -7.78 -9.10
CA LYS A 167 -19.56 -8.40 -9.24
C LYS A 167 -19.69 -8.88 -10.68
N ALA A 168 -19.49 -10.18 -10.89
CA ALA A 168 -19.75 -10.80 -12.19
C ALA A 168 -21.15 -10.41 -12.67
N ALA A 169 -21.21 -9.67 -13.78
CA ALA A 169 -22.44 -9.38 -14.49
C ALA A 169 -22.52 -10.30 -15.71
N PHE A 170 -23.69 -10.88 -15.96
CA PHE A 170 -23.94 -11.57 -17.22
C PHE A 170 -23.91 -10.55 -18.36
N PHE A 171 -23.00 -10.74 -19.31
CA PHE A 171 -23.00 -10.02 -20.58
C PHE A 171 -23.74 -10.88 -21.59
N ASP A 172 -25.01 -10.58 -21.84
CA ASP A 172 -25.72 -11.18 -22.96
C ASP A 172 -25.32 -10.42 -24.24
N MET A 173 -24.42 -11.02 -25.04
CA MET A 173 -23.93 -10.49 -26.31
C MET A 173 -25.04 -10.58 -27.37
N GLY A 174 -26.10 -9.79 -27.20
CA GLY A 174 -27.26 -9.80 -28.10
C GLY A 174 -28.40 -8.88 -27.70
N THR A 175 -28.46 -8.47 -26.43
CA THR A 175 -29.60 -7.68 -25.92
C THR A 175 -29.14 -6.31 -25.43
N THR A 176 -29.33 -5.29 -26.25
CA THR A 176 -29.17 -3.87 -25.85
C THR A 176 -29.99 -3.58 -24.61
N GLY A 177 -29.34 -3.26 -23.48
CA GLY A 177 -29.99 -2.86 -22.24
C GLY A 177 -29.82 -3.80 -21.04
N MET A 178 -29.12 -4.93 -21.16
CA MET A 178 -28.86 -5.84 -20.02
C MET A 178 -27.52 -5.64 -19.29
N ASN A 179 -26.73 -4.62 -19.63
CA ASN A 179 -25.61 -4.25 -18.76
C ASN A 179 -26.18 -3.75 -17.43
N ARG A 180 -25.91 -4.47 -16.34
CA ARG A 180 -26.31 -4.04 -14.99
C ARG A 180 -25.83 -2.61 -14.79
N MET A 181 -26.75 -1.72 -14.43
CA MET A 181 -26.41 -0.34 -14.07
C MET A 181 -25.33 -0.36 -12.98
N GLY A 182 -24.13 0.16 -13.31
CA GLY A 182 -22.96 0.12 -12.43
C GLY A 182 -21.91 -0.95 -12.75
N ALA A 183 -22.06 -1.75 -13.81
CA ALA A 183 -20.97 -2.60 -14.29
C ALA A 183 -19.76 -1.74 -14.70
N PHE A 184 -18.54 -2.18 -14.36
CA PHE A 184 -17.31 -1.43 -14.60
C PHE A 184 -17.17 -0.94 -16.05
N VAL A 185 -17.59 -1.77 -17.02
CA VAL A 185 -17.47 -1.52 -18.46
C VAL A 185 -18.19 -0.23 -18.91
N ASP A 186 -19.26 0.16 -18.22
CA ASP A 186 -20.05 1.39 -18.46
C ASP A 186 -20.07 2.35 -17.26
N GLY A 187 -19.24 2.08 -16.25
CA GLY A 187 -19.27 2.73 -14.94
C GLY A 187 -18.68 4.15 -14.93
N LYS A 188 -19.05 4.92 -13.90
CA LYS A 188 -18.46 6.25 -13.61
C LYS A 188 -16.94 6.16 -13.42
N LEU A 189 -16.45 5.08 -12.81
CA LEU A 189 -15.03 4.87 -12.54
C LEU A 189 -14.20 4.75 -13.83
N LYS A 190 -14.62 3.93 -14.79
CA LYS A 190 -13.94 3.80 -16.09
C LYS A 190 -13.81 5.15 -16.81
N ARG A 191 -14.86 5.98 -16.78
CA ARG A 191 -14.80 7.36 -17.32
C ARG A 191 -13.89 8.29 -16.54
N ALA A 192 -13.78 8.10 -15.22
CA ALA A 192 -12.91 8.92 -14.39
C ALA A 192 -11.42 8.61 -14.64
N ILE A 193 -11.08 7.33 -14.88
CA ILE A 193 -9.69 6.90 -15.10
C ILE A 193 -9.22 7.03 -16.56
N SER A 194 -10.13 7.12 -17.54
CA SER A 194 -9.78 7.10 -18.97
C SER A 194 -8.87 8.24 -19.45
N ARG A 195 -8.76 9.33 -18.66
CA ARG A 195 -7.88 10.47 -18.95
C ARG A 195 -6.64 10.52 -18.06
N LYS A 196 -6.42 9.51 -17.21
CA LYS A 196 -5.32 9.47 -16.24
C LYS A 196 -4.04 8.86 -16.80
N PHE A 197 -4.17 8.05 -17.85
CA PHE A 197 -3.06 7.36 -18.48
C PHE A 197 -3.38 7.04 -19.94
N LEU A 198 -2.33 6.73 -20.71
CA LEU A 198 -2.50 6.21 -22.06
C LEU A 198 -2.96 4.75 -21.98
N PRO A 199 -4.09 4.38 -22.61
CA PRO A 199 -4.54 3.00 -22.65
C PRO A 199 -3.55 2.14 -23.44
N ARG A 200 -3.53 0.84 -23.13
CA ARG A 200 -2.79 -0.16 -23.87
C ARG A 200 -3.29 -0.21 -25.31
N ASP A 201 -2.34 -0.22 -26.24
CA ASP A 201 -2.62 -0.47 -27.65
C ASP A 201 -2.81 -1.98 -27.86
N ASP A 202 -4.07 -2.43 -27.76
CA ASP A 202 -4.44 -3.76 -28.21
C ASP A 202 -5.42 -3.66 -29.39
N SER A 203 -5.07 -4.35 -30.49
CA SER A 203 -5.89 -4.37 -31.70
C SER A 203 -7.10 -5.30 -31.57
N THR A 204 -7.18 -6.09 -30.49
CA THR A 204 -8.12 -7.20 -30.35
C THR A 204 -9.25 -6.97 -29.34
N SER A 205 -9.15 -6.08 -28.35
CA SER A 205 -10.23 -5.83 -27.38
C SER A 205 -10.11 -4.50 -26.61
N GLN A 206 -10.78 -3.46 -27.12
CA GLN A 206 -10.85 -2.16 -26.44
C GLN A 206 -11.44 -2.21 -25.02
N ALA A 207 -12.20 -3.27 -24.67
CA ALA A 207 -12.87 -3.39 -23.36
C ALA A 207 -11.89 -3.40 -22.17
N ASN A 208 -10.70 -3.98 -22.36
CA ASN A 208 -9.65 -4.12 -21.33
C ASN A 208 -8.40 -3.29 -21.63
N SER A 209 -8.46 -2.37 -22.60
CA SER A 209 -7.35 -1.47 -22.95
C SER A 209 -6.85 -0.63 -21.78
N TRP A 210 -7.68 -0.41 -20.76
CA TRP A 210 -7.28 0.30 -19.54
C TRP A 210 -6.37 -0.55 -18.63
N MET A 211 -6.37 -1.87 -18.75
CA MET A 211 -5.56 -2.80 -17.97
C MET A 211 -4.17 -2.97 -18.60
N GLY A 212 -3.37 -1.90 -18.57
CA GLY A 212 -2.01 -1.91 -19.11
C GLY A 212 -1.01 -1.16 -18.25
N ALA A 213 0.24 -1.10 -18.73
CA ALA A 213 1.35 -0.49 -18.00
C ALA A 213 1.10 0.99 -17.66
N GLY A 214 0.37 1.72 -18.51
CA GLY A 214 -0.03 3.10 -18.25
C GLY A 214 -0.86 3.25 -16.96
N CYS A 215 -1.83 2.35 -16.76
CA CYS A 215 -2.67 2.35 -15.56
C CYS A 215 -1.84 2.04 -14.29
N CYS A 216 -1.00 1.01 -14.35
CA CYS A 216 -0.14 0.62 -13.23
C CYS A 216 0.85 1.73 -12.86
N GLN A 217 1.43 2.40 -13.87
CA GLN A 217 2.33 3.52 -13.68
C GLN A 217 1.63 4.71 -13.02
N TRP A 218 0.46 5.09 -13.52
CA TRP A 218 -0.32 6.17 -12.92
C TRP A 218 -0.69 5.84 -11.47
N ALA A 219 -1.21 4.63 -11.21
CA ALA A 219 -1.61 4.22 -9.87
C ALA A 219 -0.45 4.20 -8.88
N THR A 220 0.70 3.63 -9.27
CA THR A 220 1.90 3.58 -8.43
C THR A 220 2.41 4.99 -8.12
N LYS A 221 2.44 5.89 -9.12
CA LYS A 221 2.83 7.30 -8.91
C LYS A 221 1.85 8.03 -7.99
N ALA A 222 0.55 7.81 -8.14
CA ALA A 222 -0.49 8.45 -7.33
C ALA A 222 -0.35 8.07 -5.84
N VAL A 223 -0.17 6.78 -5.51
CA VAL A 223 -0.01 6.36 -4.11
C VAL A 223 1.30 6.85 -3.50
N VAL A 224 2.39 6.90 -4.28
CA VAL A 224 3.67 7.47 -3.84
C VAL A 224 3.53 8.96 -3.55
N ALA A 225 2.97 9.73 -4.49
CA ALA A 225 2.74 11.16 -4.32
C ALA A 225 1.84 11.47 -3.11
N TYR A 226 0.81 10.65 -2.87
CA TYR A 226 -0.05 10.79 -1.70
C TYR A 226 0.72 10.52 -0.40
N ALA A 227 1.51 9.45 -0.33
CA ALA A 227 2.35 9.14 0.82
C ALA A 227 3.40 10.23 1.09
N GLU A 228 3.97 10.83 0.05
CA GLU A 228 4.89 11.97 0.16
C GLU A 228 4.19 13.22 0.69
N ALA A 229 2.97 13.52 0.20
CA ALA A 229 2.17 14.64 0.70
C ALA A 229 1.82 14.49 2.19
N VAL A 230 1.43 13.28 2.63
CA VAL A 230 1.20 12.97 4.05
C VAL A 230 2.49 13.15 4.86
N SER A 231 3.61 12.61 4.38
CA SER A 231 4.92 12.71 5.05
C SER A 231 5.34 14.17 5.19
N SER A 232 5.18 14.96 4.14
CA SER A 232 5.44 16.40 4.16
C SER A 232 4.56 17.14 5.17
N ALA A 233 3.25 16.83 5.21
CA ALA A 233 2.33 17.44 6.16
C ALA A 233 2.67 17.10 7.62
N LEU A 234 3.19 15.88 7.87
CA LEU A 234 3.71 15.47 9.17
C LEU A 234 5.09 16.07 9.49
N GLY A 235 5.78 16.68 8.52
CA GLY A 235 7.12 17.23 8.70
C GLY A 235 8.22 16.16 8.74
N MET A 236 8.01 15.02 8.06
CA MET A 236 8.95 13.90 8.01
C MET A 236 9.40 13.56 6.59
N ARG A 237 10.52 12.83 6.50
CA ARG A 237 10.93 12.22 5.23
C ARG A 237 10.04 11.00 4.94
N PRO A 238 9.66 10.75 3.68
CA PRO A 238 8.91 9.55 3.31
C PRO A 238 9.67 8.27 3.66
N LEU A 239 8.98 7.28 4.22
CA LEU A 239 9.61 6.00 4.65
C LEU A 239 10.30 5.27 3.48
N HIS A 240 9.76 5.39 2.28
CA HIS A 240 10.27 4.73 1.08
C HIS A 240 11.43 5.49 0.40
N ASP A 241 11.92 6.58 0.96
CA ASP A 241 12.93 7.44 0.29
C ASP A 241 14.24 6.70 -0.01
N HIS A 242 14.66 5.80 0.90
CA HIS A 242 15.86 4.97 0.72
C HIS A 242 15.74 3.94 -0.42
N VAL A 243 14.52 3.60 -0.84
CA VAL A 243 14.26 2.71 -1.99
C VAL A 243 13.81 3.45 -3.24
N ARG A 244 13.86 4.79 -3.26
CA ARG A 244 13.37 5.62 -4.37
C ARG A 244 13.89 5.19 -5.75
N LYS A 245 15.16 4.78 -5.83
CA LYS A 245 15.74 4.23 -7.08
C LYS A 245 15.02 2.96 -7.55
N ALA A 246 14.66 2.07 -6.63
CA ALA A 246 13.93 0.84 -6.94
C ALA A 246 12.48 1.10 -7.38
N LEU A 247 11.93 2.27 -7.04
CA LEU A 247 10.61 2.72 -7.49
C LEU A 247 10.64 3.39 -8.87
N SER A 248 11.81 3.53 -9.48
CA SER A 248 11.90 3.95 -10.88
C SER A 248 11.09 2.97 -11.74
N LEU A 249 10.15 3.55 -12.48
CA LEU A 249 9.28 2.80 -13.38
C LEU A 249 9.90 2.68 -14.78
N GLU A 250 10.98 3.42 -15.05
CA GLU A 250 11.77 3.24 -16.27
C GLU A 250 12.62 1.97 -16.14
N GLU A 251 12.79 1.24 -17.24
CA GLU A 251 13.77 0.16 -17.28
C GLU A 251 15.15 0.79 -17.14
N ASN A 252 15.92 0.35 -16.13
CA ASN A 252 17.36 0.50 -16.21
C ASN A 252 17.77 -0.34 -17.42
N SER A 253 18.11 0.31 -18.53
CA SER A 253 18.88 -0.26 -19.63
C SER A 253 20.31 -0.56 -19.16
N GLY A 254 20.40 -1.31 -18.05
CA GLY A 254 21.63 -1.86 -17.52
C GLY A 254 21.95 -3.08 -18.35
N ASP A 255 22.79 -2.85 -19.34
CA ASP A 255 23.61 -3.83 -20.04
C ASP A 255 23.96 -5.03 -19.15
N VAL A 256 23.22 -6.14 -19.31
CA VAL A 256 23.64 -7.46 -18.84
C VAL A 256 24.26 -8.17 -20.04
N SER A 257 25.32 -7.60 -20.61
CA SER A 257 26.38 -8.36 -21.26
C SER A 257 27.22 -9.04 -20.18
N GLY A 258 26.58 -9.95 -19.43
CA GLY A 258 27.25 -10.92 -18.60
C GLY A 258 27.90 -11.94 -19.52
N ASP A 259 29.15 -11.68 -19.85
CA ASP A 259 30.06 -12.54 -20.59
C ASP A 259 30.02 -13.98 -20.04
N LEU A 260 29.28 -14.86 -20.72
CA LEU A 260 29.19 -16.29 -20.42
C LEU A 260 30.38 -17.09 -21.00
N SER A 261 31.46 -16.42 -21.42
CA SER A 261 32.60 -17.09 -22.05
C SER A 261 33.61 -17.73 -21.08
N SER A 262 33.43 -17.63 -19.75
CA SER A 262 34.44 -18.11 -18.78
C SER A 262 34.12 -19.44 -18.07
N LEU A 263 33.34 -20.34 -18.68
CA LEU A 263 33.18 -21.72 -18.19
C LEU A 263 33.64 -22.73 -19.25
N THR A 264 34.93 -22.68 -19.59
CA THR A 264 35.63 -23.86 -20.10
C THR A 264 35.86 -24.84 -18.95
N LEU A 265 35.22 -26.00 -19.06
CA LEU A 265 35.53 -27.20 -18.30
C LEU A 265 36.99 -27.59 -18.51
N ASP A 266 37.78 -27.51 -17.44
CA ASP A 266 39.01 -28.30 -17.34
C ASP A 266 38.68 -29.72 -16.88
N LYS A 267 39.45 -30.65 -17.45
CA LYS A 267 39.30 -32.10 -17.53
C LYS A 267 39.31 -32.84 -16.20
#